data_AF-A0A956KHV7-F1
#
_entry.id   AF-A0A956KHV7-F1
#
_cell.length_a   1.000
_cell.length_b   1.000
_cell.length_c   1.000
_cell.angle_alpha   90.00
_cell.angle_beta   90.00
_cell.angle_gamma   90.00
#
_symmetry.space_group_name_H-M   'P 1'
#
loop_
_entity.id
_entity.type
_entity.pdbx_description
1 polymer ?
#
loop_
_entity_poly.entity_id
_entity_poly.type
_entity_poly.pdbx_seq_one_letter_code
_entity_poly.pdbx_strand_id
1 'polypeptide(L)'
;MPSYMSPGVYVEEVPSGSAPIAGVGTSTAGFIGVVPDDASMPSLPDGSQYRIAPAGEPQLVTNFGEFTRKFGEVANDVTTNSVLGHAVRGFFLNGGTRCWVTRVTALIAGESNDPIDDALTALEAI
;
A
#
# COMPACT_ATOMS: atom_id res chain seq x y z
N MET A 1 -24.56 -34.16 25.30
CA MET A 1 -23.82 -34.79 26.42
C MET A 1 -23.38 -36.16 25.98
N PRO A 2 -22.08 -36.47 25.97
CA PRO A 2 -21.60 -37.80 25.63
C PRO A 2 -21.97 -38.77 26.77
N SER A 3 -22.52 -39.93 26.43
CA SER A 3 -22.79 -41.01 27.40
C SER A 3 -21.70 -42.07 27.27
N TYR A 4 -20.83 -42.17 28.28
CA TYR A 4 -19.74 -43.14 28.34
C TYR A 4 -20.25 -44.44 29.00
N MET A 5 -20.45 -45.48 28.20
CA MET A 5 -21.10 -46.74 28.61
C MET A 5 -20.10 -47.86 28.93
N SER A 6 -18.81 -47.55 29.07
CA SER A 6 -17.80 -48.51 29.49
C SER A 6 -16.75 -47.87 30.42
N PRO A 7 -16.26 -48.59 31.44
CA PRO A 7 -15.20 -48.08 32.30
C PRO A 7 -13.91 -47.92 31.49
N GLY A 8 -13.47 -46.67 31.28
CA GLY A 8 -12.29 -46.33 30.49
C GLY A 8 -11.94 -44.83 30.62
N VAL A 9 -10.76 -44.45 30.15
CA VAL A 9 -10.33 -43.05 30.06
C VAL A 9 -10.76 -42.51 28.70
N TYR A 10 -11.57 -41.44 28.71
CA TYR A 10 -12.01 -40.75 27.50
C TYR A 10 -11.35 -39.37 27.44
N VAL A 11 -10.68 -39.11 26.33
CA VAL A 11 -10.06 -37.81 26.05
C VAL A 11 -11.02 -37.02 25.17
N GLU A 12 -11.49 -35.88 25.67
CA GLU A 12 -12.25 -34.90 24.91
C GLU A 12 -11.37 -33.68 24.66
N GLU A 13 -11.03 -33.43 23.40
CA GLU A 13 -10.38 -32.19 23.00
C GLU A 13 -11.44 -31.11 22.85
N VAL A 14 -11.63 -30.32 23.90
CA VAL A 14 -12.38 -29.07 23.80
C VAL A 14 -11.47 -28.06 23.09
N PRO A 15 -11.83 -27.53 21.92
CA PRO A 15 -11.02 -26.51 21.27
C PRO A 15 -10.96 -25.28 22.18
N SER A 16 -9.76 -24.96 22.68
CA SER A 16 -9.51 -23.78 23.50
C SER A 16 -9.87 -22.52 22.72
N GLY A 17 -11.07 -22.02 22.98
CA GLY A 17 -11.63 -20.85 22.32
C GLY A 17 -10.97 -19.56 22.80
N SER A 18 -9.86 -19.18 22.19
CA SER A 18 -9.63 -17.81 21.74
C SER A 18 -8.44 -17.80 20.79
N ALA A 19 -8.66 -17.31 19.56
CA ALA A 19 -7.56 -17.05 18.66
C ALA A 19 -6.68 -15.95 19.32
N PRO A 20 -5.36 -16.15 19.41
CA PRO A 20 -4.47 -15.13 19.94
C PRO A 20 -4.61 -13.84 19.10
N ILE A 21 -4.62 -12.68 19.77
CA ILE A 21 -4.69 -11.38 19.11
C ILE A 21 -3.40 -11.21 18.30
N ALA A 22 -3.54 -11.20 16.98
CA ALA A 22 -2.40 -10.99 16.09
C ALA A 22 -1.85 -9.57 16.29
N GLY A 23 -0.54 -9.45 16.46
CA GLY A 23 0.13 -8.15 16.42
C GLY A 23 -0.02 -7.53 15.04
N VAL A 24 -0.66 -6.37 14.95
CA VAL A 24 -0.81 -5.61 13.70
C VAL A 24 0.34 -4.61 13.60
N GLY A 25 0.94 -4.50 12.42
CA GLY A 25 2.02 -3.54 12.18
C GLY A 25 1.52 -2.10 12.30
N THR A 26 2.00 -1.37 13.30
CA THR A 26 1.63 0.03 13.58
C THR A 26 2.37 1.05 12.71
N SER A 27 3.15 0.59 11.72
CA SER A 27 4.05 1.41 10.90
C SER A 27 3.69 1.42 9.41
N THR A 28 2.41 1.27 9.09
CA THR A 28 1.92 1.40 7.71
C THR A 28 1.62 2.86 7.41
N ALA A 29 2.46 3.52 6.62
CA ALA A 29 2.22 4.89 6.19
C ALA A 29 1.35 4.95 4.92
N GLY A 30 0.55 6.00 4.76
CA GLY A 30 -0.16 6.33 3.53
C GLY A 30 0.44 7.57 2.88
N PHE A 31 0.71 7.53 1.58
CA PHE A 31 1.18 8.66 0.81
C PHE A 31 0.21 8.97 -0.33
N ILE A 32 -0.14 10.24 -0.47
CA ILE A 32 -0.92 10.75 -1.60
C ILE A 32 -0.07 11.80 -2.30
N GLY A 33 0.08 11.70 -3.61
CA GLY A 33 0.85 12.67 -4.36
C GLY A 33 0.54 12.69 -5.85
N VAL A 34 0.95 13.77 -6.50
CA VAL A 34 0.72 13.97 -7.93
C VAL A 34 1.73 13.18 -8.74
N VAL A 35 1.22 12.30 -9.60
CA VAL A 35 2.03 11.58 -10.59
C VAL A 35 1.30 11.64 -11.93
N PRO A 36 1.83 12.37 -12.93
CA PRO A 36 1.20 12.48 -14.23
C PRO A 36 1.24 11.15 -14.99
N ASP A 37 0.39 11.02 -16.00
CA ASP A 37 0.26 9.78 -16.78
C ASP A 37 1.48 9.46 -17.65
N ASP A 38 2.30 10.46 -17.95
CA ASP A 38 3.52 10.35 -18.75
C ASP A 38 4.79 10.15 -17.90
N ALA A 39 4.64 9.76 -16.63
CA ALA A 39 5.78 9.58 -15.74
C ALA A 39 6.83 8.63 -16.34
N SER A 40 8.11 9.02 -16.25
CA SER A 40 9.22 8.23 -16.76
C SER A 40 9.31 6.86 -16.06
N MET A 41 8.94 5.82 -16.78
CA MET A 41 8.97 4.43 -16.31
C MET A 41 10.36 3.83 -16.51
N PRO A 42 10.86 3.01 -15.56
CA PRO A 42 12.02 2.17 -15.85
C PRO A 42 11.68 1.18 -16.98
N SER A 43 12.67 0.82 -17.79
CA SER A 43 12.52 -0.20 -18.83
C SER A 43 12.63 -1.60 -18.21
N LEU A 44 11.76 -2.51 -18.65
CA LEU A 44 11.92 -3.93 -18.36
C LEU A 44 13.11 -4.50 -19.15
N PRO A 45 13.68 -5.63 -18.69
CA PRO A 45 14.71 -6.36 -19.44
C PRO A 45 14.29 -6.76 -20.87
N ASP A 46 12.98 -6.82 -21.12
CA ASP A 46 12.34 -7.15 -22.41
C ASP A 46 12.15 -5.92 -23.32
N GLY A 47 12.58 -4.72 -22.88
CA GLY A 47 12.46 -3.48 -23.64
C GLY A 47 11.07 -2.81 -23.58
N SER A 48 10.09 -3.46 -22.96
CA SER A 48 8.78 -2.88 -22.62
C SER A 48 8.88 -1.98 -21.37
N GLN A 49 7.98 -1.00 -21.23
CA GLN A 49 7.92 -0.12 -20.05
C GLN A 49 6.98 -0.69 -18.99
N TYR A 50 7.26 -0.42 -17.70
CA TYR A 50 6.29 -0.75 -16.66
C TYR A 50 5.00 0.04 -16.87
N ARG A 51 3.87 -0.53 -16.43
CA ARG A 51 2.58 0.14 -16.47
C ARG A 51 2.41 1.01 -15.23
N ILE A 52 1.97 2.25 -15.42
CA ILE A 52 1.61 3.13 -14.30
C ILE A 52 0.45 2.56 -13.49
N ALA A 53 0.53 2.69 -12.17
CA ALA A 53 -0.60 2.43 -11.29
C ALA A 53 -1.83 3.26 -11.71
N PRO A 54 -3.06 2.76 -11.57
CA PRO A 54 -4.26 3.57 -11.81
C PRO A 54 -4.29 4.78 -10.87
N ALA A 55 -4.83 5.91 -11.34
CA ALA A 55 -5.04 7.08 -10.49
C ALA A 55 -6.21 6.83 -9.52
N GLY A 56 -6.09 7.31 -8.28
CA GLY A 56 -7.10 7.11 -7.24
C GLY A 56 -7.09 5.72 -6.59
N GLU A 57 -6.35 4.74 -7.13
CA GLU A 57 -6.25 3.42 -6.52
C GLU A 57 -5.02 3.30 -5.61
N PRO A 58 -5.21 3.00 -4.31
CA PRO A 58 -4.10 2.80 -3.38
C PRO A 58 -3.33 1.52 -3.74
N GLN A 59 -2.02 1.65 -3.91
CA GLN A 59 -1.13 0.53 -4.19
C GLN A 59 -0.24 0.25 -3.00
N LEU A 60 -0.17 -1.02 -2.60
CA LEU A 60 0.79 -1.48 -1.60
C LEU A 60 2.22 -1.38 -2.18
N VAL A 61 3.12 -0.79 -1.40
CA VAL A 61 4.54 -0.67 -1.71
C VAL A 61 5.34 -1.16 -0.50
N THR A 62 6.13 -2.21 -0.72
CA THR A 62 6.94 -2.85 0.34
C THR A 62 8.40 -2.46 0.30
N ASN A 63 8.85 -1.89 -0.83
CA ASN A 63 10.22 -1.43 -1.00
C ASN A 63 10.27 -0.31 -2.04
N PHE A 64 11.36 0.46 -2.02
CA PHE A 64 11.53 1.58 -2.95
C PHE A 64 11.61 1.15 -4.43
N GLY A 65 12.16 -0.03 -4.73
CA GLY A 65 12.18 -0.53 -6.12
C GLY A 65 10.79 -0.90 -6.66
N GLU A 66 9.86 -1.27 -5.79
CA GLU A 66 8.45 -1.47 -6.14
C GLU A 66 7.76 -0.14 -6.41
N PHE A 67 8.08 0.91 -5.63
CA PHE A 67 7.61 2.27 -5.90
C PHE A 67 8.04 2.73 -7.30
N THR A 68 9.33 2.60 -7.63
CA THR A 68 9.87 3.03 -8.93
C THR A 68 9.21 2.29 -10.11
N ARG A 69 8.84 1.02 -9.91
CA ARG A 69 8.16 0.22 -10.95
C ARG A 69 6.69 0.57 -11.14
N LYS A 70 5.99 1.07 -10.11
CA LYS A 70 4.55 1.40 -10.19
C LYS A 70 4.28 2.87 -10.50
N PHE A 71 5.16 3.76 -10.03
CA PHE A 71 4.97 5.22 -10.09
C PHE A 71 6.04 5.93 -10.92
N GLY A 72 7.06 5.21 -11.41
CA GLY A 72 8.14 5.77 -12.21
C GLY A 72 9.35 6.21 -11.39
N GLU A 73 10.41 6.63 -12.09
CA GLU A 73 11.62 7.14 -11.45
C GLU A 73 11.38 8.51 -10.80
N VAL A 74 12.09 8.74 -9.70
CA VAL A 74 12.10 10.05 -9.03
C VAL A 74 12.86 11.00 -9.93
N ALA A 75 12.15 11.87 -10.63
CA ALA A 75 12.77 12.87 -11.47
C ALA A 75 13.60 13.83 -10.61
N ASN A 76 14.75 14.28 -11.13
CA ASN A 76 15.54 15.34 -10.51
C ASN A 76 14.92 16.73 -10.72
N ASP A 77 13.87 16.82 -11.53
CA ASP A 77 13.15 18.06 -11.81
C ASP A 77 11.93 18.21 -10.88
N VAL A 78 11.70 19.42 -10.39
CA VAL A 78 10.66 19.75 -9.39
C VAL A 78 9.23 19.62 -9.97
N THR A 79 9.13 19.48 -11.29
CA THR A 79 7.89 19.53 -12.06
C THR A 79 7.13 18.20 -12.15
N THR A 80 7.79 17.04 -11.98
CA THR A 80 7.15 15.73 -12.20
C THR A 80 7.56 14.68 -11.17
N ASN A 81 6.62 14.22 -10.32
CA ASN A 81 6.77 13.13 -9.33
C ASN A 81 7.97 13.23 -8.34
N SER A 82 8.67 14.37 -8.29
CA SER A 82 9.86 14.52 -7.45
C SER A 82 9.49 14.59 -5.97
N VAL A 83 8.43 15.33 -5.61
CA VAL A 83 8.02 15.50 -4.19
C VAL A 83 7.58 14.16 -3.58
N LEU A 84 6.67 13.44 -4.24
CA LEU A 84 6.19 12.14 -3.76
C LEU A 84 7.33 11.11 -3.75
N GLY A 85 8.12 11.07 -4.83
CA GLY A 85 9.27 10.18 -4.94
C GLY A 85 10.31 10.39 -3.83
N HIS A 86 10.66 11.65 -3.52
CA HIS A 86 11.57 11.97 -2.42
C HIS A 86 10.98 11.65 -1.05
N ALA A 87 9.69 11.91 -0.82
CA ALA A 87 9.02 11.59 0.44
C ALA A 87 9.03 10.08 0.71
N VAL A 88 8.64 9.27 -0.28
CA VAL A 88 8.63 7.81 -0.18
C VAL A 88 10.06 7.27 -0.03
N ARG A 89 11.03 7.82 -0.76
CA ARG A 89 12.45 7.45 -0.61
C ARG A 89 12.95 7.73 0.81
N GLY A 90 12.64 8.90 1.36
CA GLY A 90 12.98 9.27 2.73
C GLY A 90 12.36 8.33 3.75
N PHE A 91 11.10 7.94 3.58
CA PHE A 91 10.43 6.98 4.45
C PHE A 91 11.15 5.63 4.51
N PHE A 92 11.50 5.05 3.35
CA PHE A 92 12.24 3.79 3.30
C PHE A 92 13.66 3.91 3.86
N LEU A 93 14.35 5.04 3.63
CA LEU A 93 15.67 5.29 4.21
C LEU A 93 15.63 5.45 5.74
N ASN A 94 14.53 5.95 6.29
CA ASN A 94 14.31 6.11 7.73
C ASN A 94 13.82 4.82 8.42
N GLY A 95 13.80 3.68 7.72
CA GLY A 95 13.42 2.39 8.28
C GLY A 95 11.93 2.04 8.14
N GLY A 96 11.19 2.77 7.29
CA GLY A 96 9.84 2.38 6.88
C GLY A 96 9.84 1.04 6.14
N THR A 97 8.90 0.15 6.48
CA THR A 97 8.87 -1.22 5.94
C THR A 97 7.74 -1.47 4.95
N ARG A 98 6.64 -0.72 5.04
CA ARG A 98 5.51 -0.80 4.11
C ARG A 98 4.77 0.53 4.07
N CYS A 99 4.29 0.91 2.89
CA CYS A 99 3.41 2.03 2.73
C CYS A 99 2.36 1.77 1.63
N TRP A 100 1.24 2.46 1.75
CA TRP A 100 0.26 2.60 0.68
C TRP A 100 0.53 3.91 -0.05
N VAL A 101 0.50 3.86 -1.37
CA VAL A 101 0.69 5.03 -2.20
C VAL A 101 -0.49 5.14 -3.15
N THR A 102 -1.19 6.28 -3.11
CA THR A 102 -2.23 6.63 -4.08
C THR A 102 -1.72 7.78 -4.92
N ARG A 103 -1.78 7.65 -6.25
CA ARG A 103 -1.47 8.76 -7.14
C ARG A 103 -2.72 9.53 -7.52
N VAL A 104 -2.56 10.83 -7.68
CA VAL A 104 -3.54 11.74 -8.30
C VAL A 104 -2.92 12.37 -9.55
N THR A 105 -3.73 12.62 -10.58
CA THR A 105 -3.23 13.15 -11.88
C THR A 105 -2.97 14.65 -11.83
N ALA A 106 -3.76 15.39 -11.06
CA ALA A 106 -3.59 16.83 -10.86
C ALA A 106 -4.11 17.25 -9.47
N LEU A 107 -3.50 18.30 -8.92
CA LEU A 107 -4.04 19.04 -7.78
C LEU A 107 -4.92 20.15 -8.33
N ILE A 108 -6.24 19.97 -8.25
CA ILE A 108 -7.20 21.04 -8.48
C ILE A 108 -7.62 21.50 -7.09
N ALA A 109 -7.50 22.80 -6.80
CA ALA A 109 -7.85 23.33 -5.49
C ALA A 109 -9.24 23.97 -5.56
N GLY A 110 -10.21 23.42 -4.83
CA GLY A 110 -11.45 24.10 -4.50
C GLY A 110 -12.71 23.60 -5.20
N GLU A 111 -12.74 22.37 -5.72
CA GLU A 111 -13.98 21.76 -6.18
C GLU A 111 -14.49 20.71 -5.18
N SER A 112 -15.81 20.50 -5.13
CA SER A 112 -16.44 19.51 -4.24
C SER A 112 -16.18 18.04 -4.62
N ASN A 113 -15.36 17.80 -5.65
CA ASN A 113 -14.86 16.50 -6.12
C ASN A 113 -13.33 16.60 -6.31
N ASP A 114 -12.63 17.10 -5.29
CA ASP A 114 -11.18 17.18 -5.33
C ASP A 114 -10.61 15.74 -5.41
N PRO A 115 -9.70 15.44 -6.34
CA PRO A 115 -9.15 14.09 -6.53
C PRO A 115 -8.38 13.58 -5.29
N ILE A 116 -8.07 14.47 -4.36
CA ILE A 116 -7.50 14.13 -3.05
C ILE A 116 -8.54 13.43 -2.17
N ASP A 117 -9.80 13.89 -2.17
CA ASP A 117 -10.85 13.32 -1.31
C ASP A 117 -11.22 11.91 -1.77
N ASP A 118 -11.26 11.67 -3.08
CA ASP A 118 -11.42 10.33 -3.66
C ASP A 118 -10.25 9.41 -3.27
N ALA A 119 -9.02 9.92 -3.38
CA ALA A 119 -7.82 9.18 -3.00
C ALA A 119 -7.76 8.88 -1.49
N LEU A 120 -8.24 9.79 -0.65
CA LEU A 120 -8.33 9.62 0.79
C LEU A 120 -9.39 8.58 1.13
N THR A 121 -10.59 8.68 0.55
CA THR A 121 -11.68 7.71 0.73
C THR A 121 -11.25 6.31 0.32
N ALA A 122 -10.53 6.17 -0.80
CA ALA A 122 -10.00 4.89 -1.24
C ALA A 122 -8.96 4.32 -0.27
N LEU A 123 -8.16 5.17 0.38
CA LEU A 123 -7.13 4.75 1.34
C LEU A 123 -7.73 4.39 2.70
N GLU A 124 -8.84 5.03 3.10
CA GLU A 124 -9.63 4.67 4.30
C GLU A 124 -10.36 3.32 4.16
N ALA A 125 -10.64 2.88 2.93
CA ALA A 125 -11.34 1.62 2.66
C ALA A 125 -10.46 0.36 2.79
N ILE A 126 -9.16 0.49 3.07
CA ILE A 126 -8.18 -0.60 3.21
C ILE A 126 -7.98 -1.00 4.67
#